data_AF-A0A0C3FCG9-F1
#
_entry.id   AF-A0A0C3FCG9-F1
#
_cell.length_a   1.000
_cell.length_b   1.000
_cell.length_c   1.000
_cell.angle_alpha   90.00
_cell.angle_beta   90.00
_cell.angle_gamma   90.00
#
_symmetry.space_group_name_H-M   'P 1'
#
loop_
_entity.id
_entity.type
_entity.pdbx_description
1 polymer ?
#
loop_
_entity_poly.entity_id
_entity_poly.type
_entity_poly.pdbx_seq_one_letter_code
_entity_poly.pdbx_strand_id
1 'polypeptide(L)'
;MGRWTQYDEDDYRLPEGMKRVGYDSDSGRYYFRDGAGVVYEGGQGAEFGEMTRVSGAPVAIPEESSDDDLEAAPSRADGYKPLATESGTTSRRLYTDGASYRTMFPFFLLVAVVLLLIWRLVVHPTSSPPPPPPCPDKTTPYWVKSGDSCWEISRVHGCSLERFKELNRKVDCDRLMPGRRVCLPAGKIA
;
A
#
# COMPACT_ATOMS: atom_id res chain seq x y z
N MET A 1 14.05 -27.05 -9.10
CA MET A 1 15.43 -26.54 -9.18
C MET A 1 15.77 -26.43 -10.67
N GLY A 2 15.56 -25.25 -11.25
CA GLY A 2 15.89 -25.01 -12.66
C GLY A 2 17.40 -24.98 -12.81
N ARG A 3 17.97 -26.03 -13.38
CA ARG A 3 19.38 -26.08 -13.78
C ARG A 3 19.49 -25.33 -15.11
N TRP A 4 19.43 -24.00 -15.05
CA TRP A 4 19.90 -23.18 -16.16
C TRP A 4 21.42 -23.31 -16.17
N THR A 5 21.94 -24.19 -17.01
CA THR A 5 23.36 -24.26 -17.28
C THR A 5 23.74 -22.99 -18.01
N GLN A 6 24.50 -22.15 -17.34
CA GLN A 6 25.27 -21.01 -17.85
C GLN A 6 26.21 -21.34 -19.04
N TYR A 7 26.14 -22.58 -19.56
CA TYR A 7 26.90 -23.10 -20.70
C TYR A 7 26.12 -23.06 -22.02
N ASP A 8 24.90 -22.53 -22.02
CA ASP A 8 24.08 -22.31 -23.24
C ASP A 8 24.12 -20.87 -23.74
N GLU A 9 25.03 -20.06 -23.22
CA GLU A 9 25.35 -18.75 -23.81
C GLU A 9 26.01 -19.01 -25.17
N ASP A 10 25.28 -18.74 -26.25
CA ASP A 10 25.71 -18.99 -27.64
C ASP A 10 27.03 -18.29 -27.99
N ASP A 11 27.43 -17.32 -27.17
CA ASP A 11 28.67 -16.55 -27.25
C ASP A 11 29.92 -17.44 -27.30
N TYR A 12 29.89 -18.66 -26.75
CA TYR A 12 31.01 -19.61 -26.82
C TYR A 12 30.97 -20.56 -28.04
N ARG A 13 29.87 -20.58 -28.80
CA ARG A 13 29.65 -21.47 -29.95
C ARG A 13 29.75 -20.73 -31.29
N LEU A 14 29.66 -19.40 -31.24
CA LEU A 14 29.67 -18.53 -32.40
C LEU A 14 31.06 -17.90 -32.59
N PRO A 15 31.44 -17.56 -33.85
CA PRO A 15 32.62 -16.76 -34.10
C PRO A 15 32.59 -15.44 -33.32
N GLU A 16 33.78 -14.91 -32.96
CA GLU A 16 33.87 -13.63 -32.23
C GLU A 16 33.09 -12.52 -32.94
N GLY A 17 32.22 -11.83 -32.18
CA GLY A 17 31.40 -10.73 -32.69
C GLY A 17 30.11 -11.16 -33.40
N MET A 18 29.72 -12.44 -33.34
CA MET A 18 28.43 -12.92 -33.83
C MET A 18 27.51 -13.32 -32.68
N LYS A 19 26.27 -12.83 -32.70
CA LYS A 19 25.22 -13.14 -31.71
C LYS A 19 24.03 -13.83 -32.36
N ARG A 20 23.44 -14.84 -31.72
CA ARG A 20 22.16 -15.43 -32.15
C ARG A 20 21.02 -14.45 -31.85
N VAL A 21 20.24 -14.13 -32.87
CA VAL A 21 19.17 -13.11 -32.79
C VAL A 21 17.76 -13.69 -32.98
N GLY A 22 17.63 -14.95 -33.39
CA GLY A 22 16.33 -15.59 -33.52
C GLY A 22 16.37 -17.06 -33.88
N TYR A 23 15.23 -17.72 -33.69
CA TYR A 23 14.96 -19.09 -34.13
C TYR A 23 13.59 -19.09 -34.79
N ASP A 24 13.51 -19.61 -36.02
CA ASP A 24 12.25 -19.89 -36.70
C ASP A 24 11.87 -21.35 -36.47
N SER A 25 10.78 -21.56 -35.73
CA SER A 25 10.27 -22.89 -35.39
C SER A 25 9.64 -23.62 -36.56
N ASP A 26 9.15 -22.91 -37.57
CA ASP A 26 8.47 -23.51 -38.72
C ASP A 26 9.50 -24.09 -39.69
N SER A 27 10.62 -23.38 -39.88
CA SER A 27 11.72 -23.84 -40.73
C SER A 27 12.84 -24.58 -39.97
N GLY A 28 12.87 -24.48 -38.64
CA GLY A 28 13.90 -25.08 -37.79
C GLY A 28 15.28 -24.44 -38.01
N ARG A 29 15.32 -23.11 -38.19
CA ARG A 29 16.53 -22.38 -38.56
C ARG A 29 16.89 -21.31 -37.54
N TYR A 30 18.19 -21.11 -37.37
CA TYR A 30 18.74 -20.06 -36.51
C TYR A 30 19.19 -18.85 -37.32
N TYR A 31 18.95 -17.66 -36.78
CA TYR A 31 19.42 -16.40 -37.32
C TYR A 31 20.49 -15.80 -36.41
N PHE A 32 21.54 -15.27 -37.04
CA PHE A 32 22.69 -14.69 -36.37
C PHE A 32 22.97 -13.30 -36.92
N ARG A 33 23.56 -12.43 -36.12
CA ARG A 33 23.97 -11.08 -36.51
C ARG A 33 25.42 -10.86 -36.16
N ASP A 34 26.21 -10.31 -37.09
CA ASP A 34 27.58 -9.90 -36.82
C ASP A 34 27.65 -8.49 -36.19
N GLY A 35 28.84 -8.10 -35.74
CA GLY A 35 29.11 -6.76 -35.20
C GLY A 35 28.91 -5.61 -36.19
N ALA A 36 28.80 -5.90 -37.50
CA ALA A 36 28.47 -4.93 -38.53
C ALA A 36 26.95 -4.84 -38.80
N GLY A 37 26.14 -5.63 -38.10
CA GLY A 37 24.68 -5.65 -38.23
C GLY A 37 24.16 -6.52 -39.37
N VAL A 38 25.02 -7.27 -40.06
CA VAL A 38 24.63 -8.18 -41.14
C VAL A 38 24.03 -9.46 -40.54
N VAL A 39 22.92 -9.92 -41.12
CA VAL A 39 22.23 -11.13 -40.68
C VAL A 39 22.64 -12.34 -41.51
N TYR A 40 22.80 -13.47 -40.82
CA TYR A 40 23.15 -14.76 -41.36
C TYR A 40 22.12 -15.81 -40.94
N GLU A 41 21.89 -16.77 -41.82
CA GLU A 41 20.95 -17.87 -41.63
C GLU A 41 21.73 -19.19 -41.58
N GLY A 42 21.43 -20.02 -40.57
CA GLY A 42 21.98 -21.37 -40.44
C GLY A 42 21.30 -22.39 -41.34
N GLY A 43 21.95 -23.55 -41.52
CA GLY A 43 21.35 -24.69 -42.22
C GLY A 43 20.09 -25.25 -41.52
N GLN A 44 19.19 -25.85 -42.30
CA GLN A 44 17.94 -26.44 -41.78
C GLN A 44 18.20 -27.54 -40.75
N GLY A 45 17.69 -27.37 -39.52
CA GLY A 45 17.86 -28.33 -38.44
C GLY A 45 19.31 -28.51 -37.97
N ALA A 46 20.22 -27.64 -38.39
CA ALA A 46 21.63 -27.70 -38.03
C ALA A 46 21.88 -26.79 -36.82
N GLU A 47 22.23 -27.39 -35.68
CA GLU A 47 22.75 -26.67 -34.51
C GLU A 47 24.17 -26.13 -34.76
N PHE A 48 24.88 -26.70 -35.75
CA PHE A 48 26.24 -26.35 -36.17
C PHE A 48 26.37 -26.49 -37.70
N GLY A 49 27.01 -25.53 -38.36
CA GLY A 49 27.22 -25.61 -39.81
C GLY A 49 27.56 -24.28 -40.48
N GLU A 50 27.60 -24.30 -41.81
CA GLU A 50 27.88 -23.13 -42.64
C GLU A 50 26.69 -22.15 -42.62
N MET A 51 26.97 -20.87 -42.41
CA MET A 51 25.98 -19.80 -42.32
C MET A 51 25.93 -19.02 -43.63
N THR A 52 24.73 -18.80 -44.17
CA THR A 52 24.53 -18.09 -45.43
C THR A 52 24.10 -16.65 -45.13
N ARG A 53 24.76 -15.66 -45.74
CA ARG A 53 24.41 -14.25 -45.58
C ARG A 53 23.03 -13.98 -46.19
N VAL A 54 22.12 -13.42 -45.40
CA VAL A 54 20.77 -13.04 -45.86
C VAL A 54 20.60 -11.52 -45.78
N SER A 55 20.21 -10.90 -46.89
CA SER A 55 20.04 -9.44 -47.01
C SER A 55 18.68 -8.94 -46.49
N GLY A 56 17.79 -9.83 -46.04
CA GLY A 56 16.49 -9.46 -45.47
C GLY A 56 15.94 -10.54 -44.56
N ALA A 57 16.05 -10.35 -43.25
CA ALA A 57 15.31 -11.14 -42.27
C ALA A 57 13.89 -10.57 -42.10
N PRO A 58 12.84 -11.40 -42.01
CA PRO A 58 11.45 -10.93 -42.01
C PRO A 58 10.99 -10.28 -40.68
N VAL A 59 11.89 -10.04 -39.72
CA VAL A 59 11.54 -9.43 -38.44
C VAL A 59 12.47 -8.25 -38.17
N ALA A 60 11.88 -7.05 -38.12
CA ALA A 60 12.54 -5.87 -37.58
C ALA A 60 12.82 -6.11 -36.09
N ILE A 61 14.02 -6.57 -35.76
CA ILE A 61 14.49 -6.66 -34.37
C ILE A 61 14.85 -5.24 -33.95
N PRO A 62 14.12 -4.63 -32.99
CA PRO A 62 14.51 -3.33 -32.43
C PRO A 62 15.89 -3.48 -31.81
N GLU A 63 16.76 -2.48 -32.01
CA GLU A 63 18.05 -2.41 -31.32
C GLU A 63 17.81 -2.51 -29.81
N GLU A 64 18.47 -3.49 -29.17
CA GLU A 64 18.37 -3.73 -27.73
C GLU A 64 18.80 -2.46 -26.98
N SER A 65 17.83 -1.72 -26.44
CA SER A 65 18.11 -0.82 -25.32
C SER A 65 18.45 -1.70 -24.12
N SER A 66 19.72 -1.66 -23.75
CA SER A 66 20.29 -2.16 -22.51
C SER A 66 19.36 -1.95 -21.31
N ASP A 67 19.23 -3.03 -20.54
CA ASP A 67 18.76 -3.07 -19.15
C ASP A 67 17.32 -2.62 -18.93
N ASP A 68 16.42 -3.60 -18.82
CA ASP A 68 15.50 -3.69 -17.68
C ASP A 68 14.68 -4.99 -17.79
N ASP A 69 14.63 -5.73 -16.69
CA ASP A 69 13.87 -6.96 -16.50
C ASP A 69 12.40 -6.78 -16.92
N LEU A 70 12.08 -7.17 -18.16
CA LEU A 70 10.70 -7.22 -18.66
C LEU A 70 10.00 -8.46 -18.13
N GLU A 71 9.56 -8.37 -16.87
CA GLU A 71 8.45 -9.15 -16.34
C GLU A 71 7.31 -9.18 -17.39
N ALA A 72 6.89 -10.39 -17.73
CA ALA A 72 5.86 -10.65 -18.73
C ALA A 72 4.58 -9.87 -18.40
N ALA A 73 4.35 -8.78 -19.13
CA ALA A 73 3.05 -8.14 -19.13
C ALA A 73 2.01 -9.17 -19.61
N PRO A 74 0.85 -9.34 -18.93
CA PRO A 74 -0.12 -10.33 -19.32
C PRO A 74 -0.67 -9.99 -20.70
N SER A 75 -0.34 -10.80 -21.70
CA SER A 75 -1.00 -10.76 -23.00
C SER A 75 -2.46 -11.16 -22.80
N ARG A 76 -3.39 -10.30 -23.23
CA ARG A 76 -4.80 -10.67 -23.42
C ARG A 76 -4.85 -11.94 -24.27
N ALA A 77 -5.80 -12.83 -23.99
CA ALA A 77 -5.89 -14.19 -24.54
C ALA A 77 -5.87 -14.29 -26.08
N ASP A 78 -6.11 -13.19 -26.79
CA ASP A 78 -6.28 -13.21 -28.25
C ASP A 78 -5.07 -12.70 -29.05
N GLY A 79 -3.92 -12.40 -28.41
CA GLY A 79 -2.61 -12.30 -29.09
C GLY A 79 -2.40 -11.20 -30.15
N TYR A 80 -3.41 -10.45 -30.57
CA TYR A 80 -3.27 -9.44 -31.64
C TYR A 80 -2.99 -8.03 -31.09
N LYS A 81 -1.83 -7.48 -31.48
CA LYS A 81 -1.47 -6.06 -31.34
C LYS A 81 -1.99 -5.33 -32.59
N PRO A 82 -2.85 -4.30 -32.49
CA PRO A 82 -3.35 -3.60 -33.67
C PRO A 82 -2.19 -2.89 -34.38
N LEU A 83 -2.03 -3.18 -35.68
CA LEU A 83 -1.11 -2.45 -36.55
C LEU A 83 -1.59 -1.00 -36.65
N ALA A 84 -0.65 -0.07 -36.54
CA ALA A 84 -0.94 1.36 -36.62
C ALA A 84 -1.50 1.68 -38.02
N THR A 85 -2.81 1.85 -38.13
CA THR A 85 -3.41 2.50 -39.30
C THR A 85 -3.01 3.96 -39.28
N GLU A 86 -2.44 4.41 -40.39
CA GLU A 86 -1.99 5.79 -40.61
C GLU A 86 -2.98 6.82 -40.08
N SER A 87 -2.46 7.77 -39.31
CA SER A 87 -2.64 9.22 -39.51
C SER A 87 -2.20 9.95 -38.25
N GLY A 88 -1.28 10.90 -38.45
CA GLY A 88 -0.59 11.68 -37.42
C GLY A 88 -1.43 12.06 -36.21
N THR A 89 -1.05 11.52 -35.06
CA THR A 89 -1.04 12.31 -33.82
C THR A 89 0.13 11.79 -33.00
N THR A 90 1.28 12.45 -33.15
CA THR A 90 2.41 12.30 -32.23
C THR A 90 1.98 12.89 -30.88
N SER A 91 1.15 12.16 -30.14
CA SER A 91 0.99 12.38 -28.72
C SER A 91 2.32 12.02 -28.08
N ARG A 92 3.22 13.01 -27.99
CA ARG A 92 4.25 13.07 -26.96
C ARG A 92 3.51 12.97 -25.63
N ARG A 93 3.25 11.74 -25.18
CA ARG A 93 2.93 11.49 -23.79
C ARG A 93 4.18 11.90 -23.04
N LEU A 94 4.14 13.09 -22.45
CA LEU A 94 4.98 13.43 -21.30
C LEU A 94 4.65 12.35 -20.27
N TYR A 95 5.43 11.27 -20.29
CA TYR A 95 5.43 10.27 -19.24
C TYR A 95 6.15 10.97 -18.09
N THR A 96 5.40 11.79 -17.34
CA THR A 96 5.80 12.11 -15.98
C THR A 96 5.90 10.76 -15.30
N ASP A 97 7.13 10.34 -15.04
CA ASP A 97 7.43 9.10 -14.33
C ASP A 97 6.98 9.22 -12.87
N GLY A 98 5.66 9.25 -12.67
CA GLY A 98 5.00 9.14 -11.37
C GLY A 98 4.90 7.68 -10.92
N ALA A 99 5.42 6.73 -11.70
CA ALA A 99 5.41 5.32 -11.36
C ALA A 99 6.48 4.98 -10.30
N SER A 100 7.59 5.71 -10.28
CA SER A 100 8.70 5.51 -9.33
C SER A 100 8.32 5.70 -7.85
N TYR A 101 7.36 6.59 -7.54
CA TYR A 101 6.89 6.78 -6.15
C TYR A 101 5.76 5.82 -5.74
N ARG A 102 5.19 5.05 -6.69
CA ARG A 102 4.05 4.16 -6.43
C ARG A 102 4.44 2.94 -5.58
N THR A 103 5.67 2.45 -5.74
CA THR A 103 6.24 1.36 -4.92
C THR A 103 6.81 1.85 -3.59
N MET A 104 7.17 3.14 -3.50
CA MET A 104 7.64 3.77 -2.26
C MET A 104 6.52 4.28 -1.35
N PHE A 105 5.32 4.51 -1.92
CA PHE A 105 4.12 4.93 -1.18
C PHE A 105 3.81 4.11 0.08
N PRO A 106 3.83 2.75 0.09
CA PRO A 106 3.58 1.99 1.31
C PRO A 106 4.61 2.27 2.41
N PHE A 107 5.88 2.49 2.06
CA PHE A 107 6.92 2.82 3.04
C PHE A 107 6.72 4.22 3.63
N PHE A 108 6.39 5.21 2.79
CA PHE A 108 6.06 6.55 3.28
C PHE A 108 4.80 6.57 4.16
N LEU A 109 3.80 5.74 3.85
CA LEU A 109 2.61 5.57 4.68
C LEU A 109 2.98 5.00 6.05
N LEU A 110 3.78 3.92 6.08
CA LEU A 110 4.26 3.34 7.34
C LEU A 110 5.05 4.35 8.17
N VAL A 111 5.98 5.08 7.55
CA VAL A 111 6.75 6.14 8.22
C VAL A 111 5.82 7.22 8.76
N ALA A 112 4.85 7.70 7.98
CA ALA A 112 3.89 8.71 8.42
C ALA A 112 3.05 8.22 9.60
N VAL A 113 2.57 6.97 9.59
CA VAL A 113 1.81 6.38 10.72
C VAL A 113 2.70 6.27 11.96
N VAL A 114 3.93 5.81 11.82
CA VAL A 114 4.89 5.72 12.94
C VAL A 114 5.18 7.12 13.51
N LEU A 115 5.40 8.12 12.67
CA LEU A 115 5.59 9.50 13.10
C LEU A 115 4.35 10.05 13.81
N LEU A 116 3.14 9.76 13.32
CA LEU A 116 1.89 10.15 13.99
C LEU A 116 1.70 9.42 15.32
N LEU A 117 2.13 8.17 15.45
CA LEU A 117 2.09 7.42 16.70
C LEU A 117 3.10 7.96 17.71
N ILE A 118 4.32 8.29 17.27
CA ILE A 118 5.34 8.91 18.12
C ILE A 118 4.88 10.31 18.55
N TRP A 119 4.34 11.11 17.61
CA TRP A 119 3.75 12.41 17.93
C TRP A 119 2.59 12.26 18.92
N ARG A 120 1.69 11.29 18.71
CA ARG A 120 0.62 10.99 19.67
C ARG A 120 1.18 10.61 21.04
N LEU A 121 2.22 9.77 21.10
CA LEU A 121 2.76 9.27 22.35
C LEU A 121 3.57 10.32 23.12
N VAL A 122 4.28 11.20 22.41
CA VAL A 122 5.12 12.26 23.00
C VAL A 122 4.32 13.52 23.30
N VAL A 123 3.36 13.90 22.45
CA VAL A 123 2.57 15.15 22.58
C VAL A 123 1.25 14.91 23.32
N HIS A 124 0.72 13.68 23.32
CA HIS A 124 -0.39 13.29 24.17
C HIS A 124 0.07 12.20 25.15
N PRO A 125 0.88 12.54 26.18
CA PRO A 125 1.00 11.66 27.34
C PRO A 125 -0.44 11.41 27.80
N THR A 126 -0.84 10.15 27.94
CA THR A 126 -2.18 9.76 28.37
C THR A 126 -2.54 10.56 29.62
N SER A 127 -3.28 11.65 29.43
CA SER A 127 -3.73 12.48 30.51
C SER A 127 -4.79 11.66 31.21
N SER A 128 -4.42 11.06 32.34
CA SER A 128 -5.41 10.64 33.31
C SER A 128 -6.35 11.83 33.48
N PRO A 129 -7.66 11.66 33.30
CA PRO A 129 -8.59 12.76 33.52
C PRO A 129 -8.28 13.34 34.90
N PRO A 130 -8.22 14.69 35.03
CA PRO A 130 -7.97 15.31 36.31
C PRO A 130 -8.98 14.77 37.33
N PRO A 131 -8.56 14.51 38.59
CA PRO A 131 -9.47 14.02 39.60
C PRO A 131 -10.68 14.97 39.65
N PRO A 132 -11.91 14.44 39.71
CA PRO A 132 -13.10 15.27 39.64
C PRO A 132 -13.07 16.29 40.79
N PRO A 133 -13.49 17.55 40.56
CA PRO A 133 -13.35 18.63 41.52
C PRO A 133 -14.05 18.29 42.85
N PRO A 134 -13.43 18.54 44.01
CA PRO A 134 -14.01 18.20 45.31
C PRO A 134 -15.40 18.83 45.47
N CYS A 135 -16.27 18.14 46.22
CA CYS A 135 -17.59 18.66 46.51
C CYS A 135 -17.47 19.96 47.33
N PRO A 136 -18.35 20.95 47.14
CA PRO A 136 -18.32 22.22 47.87
C PRO A 136 -18.51 22.03 49.38
N ASP A 137 -18.10 23.02 50.17
CA ASP A 137 -18.16 22.94 51.63
C ASP A 137 -19.56 22.57 52.14
N LYS A 138 -19.63 21.74 53.19
CA LYS A 138 -20.87 21.19 53.77
C LYS A 138 -21.65 20.26 52.84
N THR A 139 -20.96 19.61 51.90
CA THR A 139 -21.56 18.51 51.12
C THR A 139 -20.72 17.25 51.21
N THR A 140 -21.37 16.10 51.13
CA THR A 140 -20.73 14.78 51.22
C THR A 140 -20.71 14.11 49.84
N PRO A 141 -19.58 13.53 49.42
CA PRO A 141 -19.53 12.79 48.15
C PRO A 141 -20.25 11.45 48.28
N TYR A 142 -21.07 11.12 47.29
CA TYR A 142 -21.72 9.82 47.14
C TYR A 142 -21.36 9.19 45.80
N TRP A 143 -21.09 7.89 45.81
CA TRP A 143 -20.81 7.11 44.62
C TRP A 143 -22.06 6.38 44.19
N VAL A 144 -22.55 6.72 43.00
CA VAL A 144 -23.76 6.14 42.42
C VAL A 144 -23.59 4.64 42.23
N LYS A 145 -24.54 3.86 42.73
CA LYS A 145 -24.60 2.41 42.56
C LYS A 145 -25.51 2.05 41.38
N SER A 146 -25.41 0.81 40.93
CA SER A 146 -26.30 0.29 39.89
C SER A 146 -27.75 0.29 40.37
N GLY A 147 -28.64 0.92 39.60
CA GLY A 147 -30.06 1.06 39.93
C GLY A 147 -30.43 2.37 40.64
N ASP A 148 -29.45 3.17 41.06
CA ASP A 148 -29.73 4.44 41.72
C ASP A 148 -30.35 5.46 40.74
N SER A 149 -31.35 6.21 41.22
CA SER A 149 -31.89 7.39 40.54
C SER A 149 -31.65 8.65 41.39
N CYS A 150 -31.58 9.83 40.76
CA CYS A 150 -31.47 11.10 41.50
C CYS A 150 -32.56 11.25 42.56
N TRP A 151 -33.78 10.83 42.23
CA TRP A 151 -34.93 10.91 43.14
C TRP A 151 -34.76 9.99 44.34
N GLU A 152 -34.38 8.73 44.12
CA GLU A 152 -34.18 7.77 45.20
C GLU A 152 -33.01 8.15 46.11
N ILE A 153 -31.87 8.55 45.53
CA ILE A 153 -30.74 9.08 46.29
C ILE A 153 -31.20 10.27 47.15
N SER A 154 -31.91 11.24 46.57
CA SER A 154 -32.37 12.41 47.30
C SER A 154 -33.31 12.06 48.46
N ARG A 155 -34.22 11.11 48.23
CA ARG A 155 -35.20 10.65 49.23
C ARG A 155 -34.54 9.91 50.39
N VAL A 156 -33.63 8.98 50.08
CA VAL A 156 -32.89 8.19 51.10
C VAL A 156 -32.00 9.11 51.95
N HIS A 157 -31.38 10.10 51.34
CA HIS A 157 -30.50 11.05 52.03
C HIS A 157 -31.24 12.27 52.60
N GLY A 158 -32.57 12.34 52.45
CA GLY A 158 -33.41 13.40 53.04
C GLY A 158 -33.15 14.79 52.48
N CYS A 159 -32.81 14.91 51.19
CA CYS A 159 -32.66 16.19 50.50
C CYS A 159 -33.71 16.35 49.39
N SER A 160 -34.05 17.59 49.04
CA SER A 160 -34.94 17.85 47.92
C SER A 160 -34.24 17.59 46.59
N LEU A 161 -34.98 17.12 45.59
CA LEU A 161 -34.45 16.87 44.24
C LEU A 161 -33.89 18.16 43.61
N GLU A 162 -34.54 19.29 43.86
CA GLU A 162 -34.09 20.61 43.42
C GLU A 162 -32.72 20.94 44.01
N ARG A 163 -32.56 20.78 45.32
CA ARG A 163 -31.28 21.04 46.00
C ARG A 163 -30.18 20.09 45.53
N PHE A 164 -30.52 18.83 45.27
CA PHE A 164 -29.59 17.85 44.69
C PHE A 164 -29.11 18.30 43.29
N LYS A 165 -30.02 18.73 42.41
CA LYS A 165 -29.69 19.22 41.06
C LYS A 165 -28.88 20.52 41.10
N GLU A 166 -29.17 21.42 42.03
CA GLU A 166 -28.40 22.66 42.21
C GLU A 166 -26.93 22.41 42.54
N LEU A 167 -26.65 21.42 43.40
CA LEU A 167 -25.29 21.03 43.75
C LEU A 167 -24.58 20.28 42.61
N ASN A 168 -25.36 19.60 41.77
CA ASN A 168 -24.86 18.72 40.73
C ASN A 168 -25.29 19.18 39.33
N ARG A 169 -25.14 20.47 38.99
CA ARG A 169 -25.61 21.04 37.70
C ARG A 169 -25.05 20.34 36.44
N LYS A 170 -23.90 19.67 36.57
CA LYS A 170 -23.25 18.91 35.50
C LYS A 170 -23.74 17.46 35.38
N VAL A 171 -24.61 17.02 36.28
CA VAL A 171 -25.14 15.66 36.32
C VAL A 171 -26.51 15.67 35.67
N ASP A 172 -26.65 14.86 34.63
CA ASP A 172 -27.92 14.55 34.01
C ASP A 172 -28.57 13.39 34.76
N CYS A 173 -29.78 13.60 35.28
CA CYS A 173 -30.50 12.60 36.07
C CYS A 173 -31.10 11.49 35.22
N ASP A 174 -31.36 11.73 33.94
CA ASP A 174 -31.92 10.72 33.03
C ASP A 174 -30.84 9.74 32.56
N ARG A 175 -29.57 10.15 32.67
CA ARG A 175 -28.38 9.39 32.24
C ARG A 175 -27.40 9.18 33.38
N LEU A 176 -27.92 8.92 34.58
CA LEU A 176 -27.09 8.67 35.74
C LEU A 176 -26.41 7.31 35.61
N MET A 177 -25.07 7.30 35.55
CA MET A 177 -24.27 6.09 35.41
C MET A 177 -23.69 5.64 36.76
N PRO A 178 -23.63 4.33 37.04
CA PRO A 178 -22.93 3.79 38.21
C PRO A 178 -21.44 4.17 38.21
N GLY A 179 -20.88 4.34 39.40
CA GLY A 179 -19.48 4.78 39.59
C GLY A 179 -19.26 6.29 39.41
N ARG A 180 -20.30 7.05 39.05
CA ARG A 180 -20.23 8.51 39.03
C ARG A 180 -20.26 9.08 40.46
N ARG A 181 -19.49 10.14 40.70
CA ARG A 181 -19.51 10.86 41.97
C ARG A 181 -20.52 12.02 41.90
N VAL A 182 -21.38 12.11 42.91
CA VAL A 182 -22.35 13.21 43.13
C VAL A 182 -22.17 13.80 44.53
N CYS A 183 -22.62 15.03 44.72
CA CYS A 183 -22.49 15.76 46.00
C CYS A 183 -23.86 15.88 46.68
N LEU A 184 -23.94 15.50 47.96
CA LEU A 184 -25.15 15.53 48.78
C LEU A 184 -25.06 16.66 49.83
N PRO A 185 -26.12 17.43 50.11
CA PRO A 185 -26.09 18.44 51.16
C PRO A 185 -25.95 17.81 52.55
N ALA A 186 -25.16 18.43 53.43
CA ALA A 186 -25.08 18.04 54.84
C ALA A 186 -26.31 18.55 55.59
N GLY A 187 -27.39 17.80 55.56
CA GLY A 187 -28.58 18.09 56.37
C GLY A 187 -29.83 17.47 55.78
N LYS A 188 -30.58 16.74 56.61
CA LYS A 188 -31.96 16.40 56.30
C LYS A 188 -32.77 17.68 56.29
N ILE A 189 -33.41 17.98 55.17
CA ILE A 189 -34.45 19.00 55.13
C ILE A 189 -35.69 18.28 55.66
N ALA A 190 -35.98 18.48 56.94
CA ALA A 190 -37.15 17.93 57.61
C ALA A 190 -38.43 18.59 57.08
#